data_AF-A0A7K5H4Y1-F1
#
_entry.id   AF-A0A7K5H4Y1-F1
#
_cell.length_a   1.000
_cell.length_b   1.000
_cell.length_c   1.000
_cell.angle_alpha   90.00
_cell.angle_beta   90.00
_cell.angle_gamma   90.00
#
_symmetry.space_group_name_H-M   'P 1'
#
loop_
_entity.id
_entity.type
_entity.pdbx_description
1 polymer ?
#
loop_
_entity_poly.entity_id
_entity_poly.type
_entity_poly.pdbx_seq_one_letter_code
_entity_poly.pdbx_strand_id
1 'polypeptide(L)' 'ATATATGFEHMGLDGRLLRAVAELGWATPTAIQAEAIPLALEGRDLLARARTGSGKTGAYGLPLLQHLL' A
#
# COMPACT_ATOMS: atom_id res chain seq x y z
N ALA A 1 -21.26 -5.65 -3.85
CA ALA A 1 -19.83 -5.94 -3.70
C ALA A 1 -19.09 -5.15 -4.77
N THR A 2 -18.65 -3.94 -4.43
CA THR A 2 -17.93 -3.06 -5.35
C THR A 2 -16.50 -3.59 -5.44
N ALA A 3 -16.06 -3.99 -6.63
CA ALA A 3 -14.69 -4.40 -6.88
C ALA A 3 -13.77 -3.23 -6.52
N THR A 4 -12.99 -3.40 -5.45
CA THR A 4 -11.97 -2.45 -5.01
C THR A 4 -10.92 -2.35 -6.09
N ALA A 5 -10.52 -1.12 -6.39
CA ALA A 5 -9.62 -0.81 -7.48
C ALA A 5 -8.31 -1.60 -7.36
N THR A 6 -8.04 -2.45 -8.35
CA THR A 6 -7.00 -3.49 -8.30
C THR A 6 -5.67 -2.94 -8.83
N GLY A 7 -5.02 -2.06 -8.05
CA GLY A 7 -3.73 -1.48 -8.44
C GLY A 7 -3.22 -0.44 -7.43
N PHE A 8 -1.89 -0.28 -7.36
CA PHE A 8 -1.27 0.74 -6.49
C PHE A 8 -1.66 2.17 -6.91
N GLU A 9 -1.86 2.39 -8.21
CA GLU A 9 -2.29 3.64 -8.83
C GLU A 9 -3.66 4.13 -8.34
N HIS A 10 -4.47 3.25 -7.76
CA HIS A 10 -5.78 3.58 -7.23
C HIS A 10 -5.78 3.85 -5.72
N MET A 11 -4.63 3.79 -5.07
CA MET A 11 -4.51 3.96 -3.61
C MET A 11 -4.23 5.40 -3.19
N GLY A 12 -4.14 6.35 -4.13
CA GLY A 12 -3.86 7.75 -3.80
C GLY A 12 -2.40 8.04 -3.44
N LEU A 13 -1.47 7.25 -3.96
CA LEU A 13 -0.03 7.44 -3.77
C LEU A 13 0.55 8.49 -4.74
N ASP A 14 1.56 9.21 -4.30
CA ASP A 14 2.36 10.12 -5.14
C ASP A 14 3.03 9.35 -6.29
N GLY A 15 3.12 9.99 -7.46
CA GLY A 15 3.70 9.38 -8.66
C GLY A 15 5.15 8.90 -8.50
N ARG A 16 5.93 9.49 -7.58
CA ARG A 16 7.28 9.02 -7.22
C ARG A 16 7.25 7.66 -6.54
N LEU A 17 6.28 7.44 -5.65
CA LEU A 17 6.09 6.14 -4.98
C LEU A 17 5.59 5.10 -5.97
N LEU A 18 4.65 5.44 -6.85
CA LEU A 18 4.17 4.53 -7.90
C LEU A 18 5.31 4.07 -8.82
N ARG A 19 6.21 4.99 -9.20
CA ARG A 19 7.40 4.66 -9.99
C ARG A 19 8.33 3.72 -9.24
N ALA A 20 8.62 3.99 -7.96
CA ALA A 20 9.47 3.12 -7.15
C ALA A 20 8.87 1.71 -6.97
N VAL A 21 7.56 1.61 -6.76
CA VAL A 21 6.82 0.33 -6.69
C VAL A 21 6.96 -0.45 -8.00
N ALA A 22 6.84 0.22 -9.15
CA ALA A 22 7.03 -0.40 -10.45
C ALA A 22 8.48 -0.87 -10.68
N GLU A 23 9.48 -0.07 -10.30
CA GLU A 23 10.91 -0.42 -10.37
C GLU A 23 11.28 -1.61 -9.49
N LEU A 24 10.60 -1.76 -8.34
CA LEU A 24 10.71 -2.93 -7.46
C LEU A 24 10.00 -4.18 -8.01
N GLY A 25 9.29 -4.07 -9.15
CA GLY A 25 8.55 -5.17 -9.77
C GLY A 25 7.26 -5.53 -9.03
N TRP A 26 6.70 -4.63 -8.22
CA TRP A 26 5.46 -4.88 -7.49
C TRP A 26 4.25 -4.62 -8.39
N ALA A 27 3.90 -5.60 -9.21
CA ALA A 27 2.84 -5.47 -10.21
C ALA A 27 1.43 -5.37 -9.59
N THR A 28 1.16 -6.09 -8.51
CA THR A 28 -0.14 -6.09 -7.83
C THR A 28 0.07 -6.03 -6.32
N PRO A 29 -0.68 -5.19 -5.60
CA PRO A 29 -0.60 -5.15 -4.14
C PRO A 29 -0.97 -6.51 -3.55
N THR A 30 -0.25 -6.92 -2.51
CA THR A 30 -0.67 -8.09 -1.73
C THR A 30 -1.95 -7.77 -0.96
N ALA A 31 -2.69 -8.80 -0.50
CA ALA A 31 -3.93 -8.59 0.26
C ALA A 31 -3.76 -7.61 1.44
N ILE A 32 -2.66 -7.75 2.21
CA ILE A 32 -2.41 -6.87 3.35
C ILE A 32 -2.07 -5.43 2.91
N GLN A 33 -1.44 -5.24 1.75
CA GLN A 33 -1.16 -3.90 1.20
C GLN A 33 -2.45 -3.25 0.70
N ALA A 34 -3.28 -3.99 -0.03
CA ALA A 34 -4.54 -3.50 -0.56
C ALA A 34 -5.52 -3.07 0.54
N GLU A 35 -5.52 -3.78 1.69
CA GLU A 35 -6.34 -3.42 2.85
C GLU A 35 -5.73 -2.29 3.69
N ALA A 36 -4.41 -2.34 3.96
CA ALA A 36 -3.80 -1.42 4.92
C ALA A 36 -3.45 -0.06 4.33
N ILE A 37 -3.00 0.02 3.07
CA ILE A 37 -2.50 1.27 2.48
C ILE A 37 -3.56 2.37 2.48
N PRO A 38 -4.79 2.16 1.96
CA PRO A 38 -5.81 3.21 1.96
C PRO A 38 -6.15 3.69 3.38
N LEU A 39 -6.29 2.76 4.32
CA LEU A 39 -6.62 3.09 5.70
C LEU A 39 -5.51 3.85 6.43
N ALA A 40 -4.25 3.54 6.14
CA ALA A 40 -3.10 4.24 6.70
C ALA A 40 -2.93 5.65 6.11
N LEU A 41 -3.30 5.84 4.84
CA LEU A 41 -3.33 7.16 4.20
C LEU A 41 -4.44 8.06 4.77
N GLU A 42 -5.53 7.46 5.24
CA GLU A 42 -6.58 8.16 6.03
C GLU A 42 -6.11 8.55 7.44
N GLY A 43 -4.89 8.20 7.85
CA GLY A 43 -4.34 8.53 9.17
C GLY A 43 -4.92 7.67 10.31
N ARG A 44 -5.49 6.51 9.99
CA ARG A 44 -6.06 5.60 10.99
C ARG A 44 -4.99 4.75 11.67
N ASP A 45 -5.17 4.48 12.96
CA ASP A 45 -4.39 3.47 13.66
C ASP A 45 -4.79 2.07 13.18
N LEU A 46 -3.79 1.23 12.84
CA LEU A 46 -4.00 -0.10 12.28
C LEU A 46 -3.33 -1.18 13.12
N LEU A 47 -4.07 -2.27 13.38
CA LEU A 47 -3.53 -3.53 13.86
C LEU A 47 -3.62 -4.57 12.74
N ALA A 48 -2.46 -4.97 12.20
CA ALA A 48 -2.37 -5.91 11.08
C ALA A 48 -1.75 -7.25 11.51
N ARG A 49 -2.42 -8.37 11.24
CA ARG A 49 -1.89 -9.72 11.46
C ARG A 49 -1.75 -10.48 10.14
N ALA A 50 -0.51 -10.70 9.71
CA ALA A 50 -0.19 -11.51 8.53
C ALA A 50 1.12 -12.26 8.70
N ARG A 51 1.30 -13.38 7.99
CA ARG A 51 2.53 -14.21 8.04
C ARG A 51 3.78 -13.45 7.53
N THR A 52 4.98 -13.89 7.87
CA THR A 52 6.22 -13.37 7.25
C THR A 52 6.19 -13.56 5.73
N GLY A 53 6.74 -12.60 4.97
CA GLY A 53 6.69 -12.60 3.51
C GLY A 53 5.38 -12.11 2.87
N SER A 54 4.38 -11.70 3.67
CA SER A 54 3.09 -11.19 3.15
C SER A 54 3.12 -9.77 2.56
N GLY A 55 4.26 -9.06 2.64
CA GLY A 55 4.37 -7.68 2.14
C GLY A 55 4.04 -6.58 3.16
N LYS A 56 3.97 -6.90 4.46
CA LYS A 56 3.71 -5.92 5.54
C LYS A 56 4.64 -4.70 5.51
N THR A 57 5.91 -4.87 5.13
CA THR A 57 6.88 -3.76 5.01
C THR A 57 6.42 -2.71 4.01
N GLY A 58 5.94 -3.12 2.83
CA GLY A 58 5.35 -2.17 1.88
C GLY A 58 4.02 -1.59 2.37
N ALA A 59 3.25 -2.38 3.12
CA ALA A 59 1.92 -1.99 3.62
C ALA A 59 1.95 -0.80 4.60
N TYR A 60 2.96 -0.70 5.47
CA TYR A 60 3.16 0.50 6.32
C TYR A 60 4.18 1.49 5.75
N GLY A 61 5.16 1.01 4.97
CA GLY A 61 6.25 1.84 4.45
C GLY A 61 5.80 2.83 3.38
N LEU A 62 4.92 2.41 2.46
CA LEU A 62 4.38 3.31 1.42
C LEU A 62 3.56 4.46 2.02
N PRO A 63 2.59 4.23 2.94
CA PRO A 63 1.91 5.32 3.62
C PRO A 63 2.85 6.22 4.43
N LEU A 64 3.84 5.66 5.13
CA LEU A 64 4.81 6.45 5.88
C LEU A 64 5.56 7.41 4.96
N LEU A 65 6.08 6.91 3.83
CA LEU A 65 6.78 7.75 2.86
C LEU A 65 5.84 8.80 2.26
N GLN A 66 4.59 8.44 1.92
CA GLN A 66 3.60 9.37 1.41
C GLN A 66 3.38 10.56 2.36
N HIS A 67 3.34 10.33 3.67
CA HIS A 67 3.16 11.41 4.67
C HIS A 67 4.41 12.28 4.86
N LEU A 68 5.58 11.86 4.39
CA LEU A 68 6.82 12.65 4.43
C LEU A 68 7.03 13.49 3.16
N LEU A 69 6.33 13.18 2.07
CA LEU A 69 6.44 13.81 0.76
C LEU A 69 5.60 15.07 0.64
#